data_AF-H2ZTX9-F1
#
_entry.id   AF-H2ZTX9-F1
#
_cell.length_a   1.000
_cell.length_b   1.000
_cell.length_c   1.000
_cell.angle_alpha   90.00
_cell.angle_beta   90.00
_cell.angle_gamma   90.00
#
_symmetry.space_group_name_H-M   'P 1'
#
loop_
_entity.id
_entity.type
_entity.pdbx_description
1 polymer ?
#
loop_
_entity_poly.entity_id
_entity_poly.type
_entity_poly.pdbx_seq_one_letter_code
_entity_poly.pdbx_strand_id
1 'polypeptide(L)' 'ARTWKILSFVVSLPGVGVCMLNARLKMQQRSHDSPEFVTYFHLCIRTKALSWNDGNHTLFHNPHSYLLPTGYEDSGH' A
#
# COMPACT_ATOMS: atom_id res chain seq x y z
N ALA A 1 1.61 -39.66 0.46
CA ALA A 1 1.54 -38.28 0.99
C ALA A 1 0.10 -37.80 1.30
N ARG A 2 -0.72 -38.60 2.00
CA ARG A 2 -2.15 -38.28 2.24
C ARG A 2 -2.35 -37.19 3.31
N THR A 3 -1.53 -37.21 4.36
CA THR A 3 -1.58 -36.24 5.47
C THR A 3 -1.36 -34.80 4.98
N TRP A 4 -0.35 -34.57 4.15
CA TRP A 4 -0.06 -33.24 3.57
C TRP A 4 -1.19 -32.72 2.69
N LYS A 5 -1.80 -33.61 1.89
CA LYS A 5 -2.95 -33.25 1.05
C LYS A 5 -4.14 -32.81 1.92
N ILE A 6 -4.45 -33.56 2.97
CA ILE A 6 -5.54 -33.20 3.90
C ILE A 6 -5.23 -31.88 4.62
N LEU A 7 -4.01 -31.72 5.13
CA LEU A 7 -3.59 -30.51 5.82
C LEU A 7 -3.71 -29.26 4.92
N SER A 8 -3.29 -29.36 3.65
CA SER A 8 -3.43 -28.25 2.71
C SER A 8 -4.88 -27.88 2.45
N PHE A 9 -5.75 -28.85 2.18
CA PHE A 9 -7.14 -28.58 1.81
C PHE A 9 -8.03 -28.20 3.00
N VAL A 10 -7.79 -28.76 4.18
CA VAL A 10 -8.66 -28.60 5.35
C VAL A 10 -8.17 -27.50 6.29
N VAL A 11 -6.87 -27.22 6.31
CA VAL A 11 -6.31 -26.22 7.25
C VAL A 11 -5.74 -25.02 6.50
N SER A 12 -4.83 -25.23 5.54
CA SER A 12 -4.15 -24.10 4.88
C SER A 12 -5.11 -23.24 4.05
N LEU A 13 -5.89 -23.84 3.14
CA LEU A 13 -6.80 -23.08 2.29
C LEU A 13 -7.89 -22.34 3.08
N PRO A 14 -8.57 -22.96 4.08
CA PRO A 14 -9.52 -22.22 4.91
C PRO A 14 -8.85 -21.13 5.76
N GLY A 15 -7.64 -21.39 6.29
CA GLY A 15 -6.87 -20.41 7.04
C GLY A 15 -6.54 -19.17 6.21
N VAL A 16 -6.03 -19.35 4.99
CA VAL A 16 -5.79 -18.25 4.05
C VAL A 16 -7.08 -17.52 3.71
N GLY A 17 -8.19 -18.26 3.51
CA GLY A 17 -9.51 -17.68 3.24
C GLY A 17 -9.98 -16.75 4.36
N VAL A 18 -9.85 -17.16 5.62
CA VAL A 18 -10.22 -16.34 6.79
C VAL A 18 -9.34 -15.10 6.88
N CYS A 19 -8.02 -15.23 6.70
CA CYS A 19 -7.09 -14.10 6.71
C CYS A 19 -7.40 -13.11 5.57
N MET A 20 -7.70 -13.61 4.37
CA MET A 20 -8.05 -12.79 3.22
C MET A 20 -9.36 -12.03 3.46
N LEU A 21 -10.37 -12.70 4.01
CA LEU A 21 -11.64 -12.06 4.35
C LEU A 21 -11.45 -10.96 5.41
N ASN A 22 -10.66 -11.22 6.45
CA ASN A 22 -10.36 -10.21 7.47
C ASN A 22 -9.68 -8.97 6.87
N ALA A 23 -8.64 -9.17 6.06
CA ALA A 23 -7.93 -8.08 5.40
C ALA A 23 -8.84 -7.30 4.45
N ARG A 24 -9.69 -7.99 3.69
CA ARG A 24 -10.66 -7.37 2.76
C ARG A 24 -11.68 -6.51 3.49
N LEU A 25 -12.27 -7.01 4.58
CA LEU A 25 -13.24 -6.24 5.37
C LEU A 25 -12.58 -5.02 6.01
N LYS A 26 -11.38 -5.18 6.58
CA LYS A 26 -10.61 -4.04 7.12
C LYS A 26 -10.25 -3.00 6.06
N MET A 27 -9.98 -3.43 4.83
CA MET A 27 -9.72 -2.52 3.71
C MET A 27 -10.97 -1.72 3.34
N GLN A 28 -12.15 -2.35 3.31
CA GLN A 28 -13.42 -1.66 3.01
C GLN A 28 -13.85 -0.67 4.10
N GLN A 29 -13.53 -0.97 5.36
CA GLN A 29 -13.93 -0.14 6.51
C GLN A 29 -13.00 1.04 6.77
N ARG A 30 -11.80 1.06 6.17
CA ARG A 30 -10.87 2.18 6.34
C ARG A 30 -11.32 3.33 5.45
N SER A 31 -11.76 4.43 6.06
CA SER A 31 -11.78 5.73 5.39
C SER A 31 -10.36 6.02 4.93
N HIS A 32 -10.17 6.22 3.64
CA HIS A 32 -8.86 6.53 3.06
C HIS A 32 -8.55 8.03 3.21
N ASP A 33 -8.78 8.60 4.40
CA ASP A 33 -8.49 10.01 4.64
C ASP A 33 -6.97 10.16 4.78
N SER A 34 -6.36 10.87 3.83
CA SER A 34 -4.94 11.17 3.88
C SER A 34 -4.67 12.12 5.05
N PRO A 35 -3.67 11.82 5.90
CA PRO A 35 -3.33 12.70 7.02
C PRO A 35 -2.89 14.07 6.51
N GLU A 36 -2.96 15.10 7.36
CA GLU A 36 -2.48 16.43 7.00
C GLU A 36 -0.99 16.41 6.60
N PHE A 37 -0.64 17.16 5.55
CA PHE A 37 0.75 17.23 5.10
C PHE A 37 1.62 17.97 6.10
N VAL A 38 2.64 17.28 6.61
CA VAL A 38 3.70 17.88 7.43
C VAL A 38 5.05 17.61 6.78
N THR A 39 5.79 18.67 6.48
CA THR A 39 7.10 18.59 5.83
C THR A 39 8.17 18.12 6.82
N TYR A 40 8.32 16.81 6.96
CA TYR A 40 9.41 16.22 7.73
C TYR A 40 10.68 16.12 6.89
N PHE A 41 11.79 16.68 7.38
CA PHE A 41 13.09 16.66 6.68
C PHE A 41 13.66 15.26 6.39
N HIS A 42 13.22 14.25 7.14
CA HIS A 42 13.65 12.86 6.96
C HIS A 42 12.72 12.06 6.04
N LEU A 43 11.59 12.62 5.62
CA LEU A 43 10.67 12.01 4.66
C LEU A 43 10.85 12.64 3.27
N CYS A 44 10.43 11.94 2.23
CA CYS A 44 10.46 12.41 0.85
C CYS A 44 11.84 12.94 0.39
N ILE A 45 12.93 12.33 0.86
CA ILE A 45 14.29 12.73 0.52
C ILE A 45 14.53 12.52 -0.98
N ARG A 46 14.98 13.58 -1.67
CA ARG A 46 15.37 13.59 -3.08
C ARG A 46 16.78 14.16 -3.22
N THR A 47 17.80 13.32 -3.09
CA THR A 47 19.21 13.73 -3.28
C THR A 47 19.63 13.72 -4.75
N LYS A 48 19.00 12.87 -5.56
CA LYS A 48 19.18 12.78 -7.02
C LYS A 48 17.83 12.48 -7.67
N ALA A 49 17.59 13.03 -8.85
CA ALA A 49 16.45 12.65 -9.67
C ALA A 49 16.45 11.14 -9.96
N LEU A 50 15.28 10.52 -9.82
CA LEU A 50 15.02 9.13 -10.16
C LEU A 50 15.20 8.93 -11.67
N SER A 51 15.58 7.72 -12.07
CA SER A 51 15.91 7.42 -13.47
C SER A 51 14.69 7.16 -14.36
N TRP A 52 13.49 7.60 -13.96
CA TRP A 52 12.24 7.40 -14.70
C TRP A 52 11.32 8.61 -14.59
N ASN A 53 10.42 8.73 -15.57
CA ASN A 53 9.43 9.80 -15.71
C ASN A 53 10.05 11.20 -15.50
N ASP A 54 9.60 11.94 -14.50
CA ASP A 54 10.00 13.30 -14.13
C ASP A 54 11.11 13.33 -13.07
N GLY A 55 11.58 12.16 -12.63
CA GLY A 55 12.61 12.02 -11.61
C GLY A 55 12.17 12.29 -10.17
N ASN A 56 10.90 12.65 -9.94
CA ASN A 56 10.38 12.95 -8.61
C ASN A 56 9.31 11.96 -8.12
N HIS A 57 8.68 11.19 -9.01
CA HIS A 57 7.69 10.16 -8.63
C HIS A 57 8.35 8.81 -8.40
N THR A 58 7.91 8.05 -7.40
CA THR A 58 8.41 6.67 -7.20
C THR A 58 7.84 5.72 -8.26
N LEU A 59 8.43 4.52 -8.41
CA LEU A 59 7.98 3.55 -9.41
C LEU A 59 6.53 3.10 -9.19
N PHE A 60 6.11 2.98 -7.93
CA PHE A 60 4.75 2.65 -7.52
C PHE A 60 4.10 3.85 -6.84
N HIS A 61 4.11 4.99 -7.52
CA HIS A 61 3.50 6.20 -7.01
C HIS A 61 1.97 6.12 -7.06
N ASN A 62 1.33 6.67 -6.04
CA ASN A 62 -0.11 6.73 -5.83
C ASN A 62 -0.43 8.16 -5.40
N PRO A 63 -1.02 8.99 -6.28
CA PRO A 63 -1.24 10.41 -6.02
C PRO A 63 -2.12 10.66 -4.80
N HIS A 64 -3.02 9.72 -4.50
CA HIS A 64 -3.96 9.82 -3.40
C HIS A 64 -3.30 9.67 -2.02
N SER A 65 -2.18 8.95 -1.91
CA SER A 65 -1.63 8.55 -0.59
C SER A 65 -0.14 8.82 -0.41
N TYR A 66 0.63 8.97 -1.49
CA TYR A 66 2.05 9.28 -1.39
C TYR A 66 2.31 10.77 -1.59
N LEU A 67 3.15 11.29 -0.71
CA LEU A 67 3.56 12.68 -0.69
C LEU A 67 4.74 12.92 -1.63
N LEU A 68 4.68 14.04 -2.35
CA LEU A 68 5.87 14.65 -2.94
C LEU A 68 6.54 15.57 -1.89
N PRO A 69 7.81 15.97 -2.12
CA PRO A 69 8.46 16.97 -1.26
C PRO A 69 7.67 18.29 -1.15
N THR A 70 6.82 18.58 -2.14
CA THR A 70 5.97 19.76 -2.23
C THR A 70 4.58 19.58 -1.61
N GLY A 71 4.20 18.39 -1.15
CA GLY A 71 2.88 18.09 -0.59
C GLY A 71 2.16 16.91 -1.25
N TYR A 72 0.88 16.76 -0.91
CA TYR A 72 -0.02 15.86 -1.63
C TYR A 72 -0.27 16.41 -3.03
N GLU A 73 -0.36 15.51 -3.99
CA GLU A 73 -0.91 15.86 -5.29
C GLU A 73 -2.42 16.00 -5.14
N ASP A 74 -2.98 17.08 -5.69
CA ASP A 74 -4.42 17.28 -5.68
C ASP A 74 -5.06 16.12 -6.46
N SER A 75 -5.79 15.29 -5.71
CA SER A 75 -6.53 14.17 -6.27
C SER A 75 -7.78 14.77 -6.90
N GLY A 76 -7.64 15.34 -8.11
CA GLY A 76 -8.76 15.88 -8.86
C GLY A 76 -9.92 14.88 -8.85
N HIS A 77 -10.98 15.23 -8.13
CA HIS A 77 -12.30 14.63 -8.23
C HIS A 77 -13.12 15.44 -9.23
#